data_AF-A0A7Y1YRW3-F1
#
_entry.id   AF-A0A7Y1YRW3-F1
#
_cell.length_a   1.000
_cell.length_b   1.000
_cell.length_c   1.000
_cell.angle_alpha   90.00
_cell.angle_beta   90.00
_cell.angle_gamma   90.00
#
_symmetry.space_group_name_H-M   'P 1'
#
loop_
_entity.id
_entity.type
_entity.pdbx_description
1 polymer ?
#
loop_
_entity_poly.entity_id
_entity_poly.type
_entity_poly.pdbx_seq_one_letter_code
_entity_poly.pdbx_strand_id
1 'polypeptide(L)'
;VWKSVGDGEAIFNGIRLEANYIWLEGIKIIDQQYGLRTSPPGPIGVVVSRCHFVNNHYSIYLNDGGEGWYIVDNVIEGDNIPNTSNFSGEGIELDHTSGHTIAYNTISRVADGISYPHKNVDMFGNEIFDTSDDGIEFDYGHANNRAWKNRISNLFNNGISFQPMDGAPYYVLFNQVAVLNSQSVLKLRDRSDRALITHNTFIINSGPMASGANFLENFEIKNNLWISINDRYAWENGTSSSTNWKTDFDYDGFDWGNYAYAFKWGSSNRYVDIPAFTSATGQESHGISVNHETCFDTLGYTPSSGTVDSFLIQYYTLKASCNAVDAGTTLPNINDEFNGMAPDLGAYETGKPLPHYGVRPFCEDQEINTWIGPSNSYWHDQAAYWSLNRLPAVCDHVVIPSGSAVKIKMGETGEGYTLEVQSGGILLTETTGQLRMVKP
;
A
#
# COMPACT_ATOMS: atom_id res chain seq x y z
N VAL A 1 8.67 22.15 9.84
CA VAL A 1 9.09 21.30 8.70
C VAL A 1 10.59 21.39 8.57
N TRP A 2 11.27 20.26 8.43
CA TRP A 2 12.69 20.10 8.16
C TRP A 2 12.80 19.60 6.72
N LYS A 3 13.38 20.41 5.85
CA LYS A 3 13.58 20.12 4.43
C LYS A 3 14.81 20.84 3.91
N SER A 4 15.28 20.49 2.73
CA SER A 4 16.32 21.26 2.05
C SER A 4 15.87 22.70 1.77
N VAL A 5 16.83 23.62 1.72
CA VAL A 5 16.62 24.99 1.26
C VAL A 5 17.29 25.11 -0.10
N GLY A 6 16.52 25.46 -1.13
CA GLY A 6 17.00 25.50 -2.51
C GLY A 6 16.99 24.15 -3.20
N ASP A 7 17.87 23.97 -4.18
CA ASP A 7 17.99 22.82 -5.08
C ASP A 7 18.94 21.71 -4.56
N GLY A 8 19.59 21.93 -3.41
CA GLY A 8 20.52 20.96 -2.83
C GLY A 8 19.82 19.80 -2.12
N GLU A 9 20.39 18.59 -2.19
CA GLU A 9 19.99 17.45 -1.35
C GLU A 9 20.40 17.69 0.12
N ALA A 10 19.46 17.49 1.05
CA ALA A 10 19.77 17.44 2.48
C ALA A 10 20.03 15.98 2.90
N ILE A 11 21.31 15.62 3.07
CA ILE A 11 21.76 14.25 3.34
C ILE A 11 22.16 14.08 4.82
N PHE A 12 21.63 13.04 5.48
CA PHE A 12 21.85 12.76 6.90
C PHE A 12 22.42 11.36 7.12
N ASN A 13 23.37 11.27 8.07
CA ASN A 13 23.89 9.99 8.60
C ASN A 13 23.05 9.55 9.80
N GLY A 14 21.77 9.28 9.54
CA GLY A 14 20.79 8.89 10.54
C GLY A 14 20.11 10.05 11.27
N ILE A 15 18.90 9.78 11.74
CA ILE A 15 18.05 10.73 12.47
C ILE A 15 17.49 10.03 13.71
N ARG A 16 17.54 10.75 14.83
CA ARG A 16 16.83 10.35 16.05
C ARG A 16 15.82 11.43 16.42
N LEU A 17 14.54 11.06 16.49
CA LEU A 17 13.45 11.97 16.80
C LEU A 17 13.10 11.92 18.29
N GLU A 18 13.12 13.08 18.94
CA GLU A 18 12.87 13.24 20.38
C GLU A 18 11.69 14.18 20.68
N ALA A 19 11.09 14.75 19.64
CA ALA A 19 10.04 15.77 19.76
C ALA A 19 8.81 15.41 18.93
N ASN A 20 7.65 15.84 19.42
CA ASN A 20 6.36 15.67 18.76
C ASN A 20 6.20 16.65 17.59
N TYR A 21 5.33 16.32 16.64
CA TYR A 21 4.90 17.20 15.55
C TYR A 21 6.06 17.68 14.66
N ILE A 22 7.05 16.80 14.48
CA ILE A 22 8.13 17.01 13.52
C ILE A 22 7.65 16.59 12.13
N TRP A 23 7.96 17.41 11.14
CA TRP A 23 7.72 17.09 9.74
C TRP A 23 9.07 17.08 9.03
N LEU A 24 9.48 15.91 8.52
CA LEU A 24 10.62 15.72 7.63
C LEU A 24 10.12 15.62 6.19
N GLU A 25 10.64 16.47 5.30
CA GLU A 25 10.23 16.50 3.89
C GLU A 25 11.44 16.54 2.95
N GLY A 26 11.50 15.64 1.97
CA GLY A 26 12.52 15.72 0.91
C GLY A 26 13.95 15.47 1.38
N ILE A 27 14.14 14.83 2.54
CA ILE A 27 15.47 14.56 3.09
C ILE A 27 15.98 13.17 2.68
N LYS A 28 17.29 13.02 2.58
CA LYS A 28 17.96 11.76 2.21
C LYS A 28 18.74 11.21 3.39
N ILE A 29 18.59 9.91 3.67
CA ILE A 29 19.24 9.23 4.80
C ILE A 29 19.94 7.99 4.27
N ILE A 30 21.26 7.89 4.46
CA ILE A 30 22.08 6.89 3.76
C ILE A 30 23.01 6.09 4.69
N ASP A 31 23.27 4.85 4.31
CA ASP A 31 24.35 3.99 4.82
C ASP A 31 24.33 3.79 6.35
N GLN A 32 23.15 3.65 6.95
CA GLN A 32 22.99 3.44 8.39
C GLN A 32 22.52 2.04 8.74
N GLN A 33 22.97 1.53 9.90
CA GLN A 33 22.28 0.40 10.53
C GLN A 33 20.82 0.77 10.86
N TYR A 34 20.57 2.03 11.24
CA TYR A 34 19.24 2.55 11.54
C TYR A 34 19.12 3.97 10.97
N GLY A 35 18.29 4.14 9.95
CA GLY A 35 18.07 5.41 9.25
C GLY A 35 17.36 6.43 10.14
N LEU A 36 16.07 6.22 10.41
CA LEU A 36 15.28 7.05 11.31
C LEU A 36 14.82 6.23 12.51
N ARG A 37 15.09 6.74 13.72
CA ARG A 37 14.68 6.15 14.99
C ARG A 37 14.04 7.13 15.94
N THR A 38 13.42 6.61 16.99
CA THR A 38 12.77 7.39 18.05
C THR A 38 13.59 7.39 19.34
N SER A 39 13.24 8.29 20.26
CA SER A 39 13.71 8.29 21.66
C SER A 39 12.50 8.28 22.59
N PRO A 40 12.63 7.74 23.81
CA PRO A 40 11.60 7.92 24.84
C PRO A 40 11.51 9.40 25.27
N PRO A 41 10.31 9.96 25.48
CA PRO A 41 9.00 9.36 25.19
C PRO A 41 8.73 9.35 23.67
N GLY A 42 8.20 8.23 23.16
CA GLY A 42 7.91 8.03 21.73
C GLY A 42 7.21 9.23 21.07
N PRO A 43 7.76 9.82 19.99
CA PRO A 43 7.20 11.00 19.35
C PRO A 43 5.80 10.79 18.77
N ILE A 44 4.92 11.78 18.89
CA ILE A 44 3.58 11.74 18.29
C ILE A 44 3.42 12.72 17.13
N GLY A 45 2.54 12.40 16.19
CA GLY A 45 2.12 13.32 15.12
C GLY A 45 3.24 13.68 14.15
N VAL A 46 4.20 12.78 13.92
CA VAL A 46 5.33 13.01 13.02
C VAL A 46 4.91 12.77 11.57
N VAL A 47 5.38 13.64 10.68
CA VAL A 47 5.25 13.48 9.23
C VAL A 47 6.61 13.13 8.65
N VAL A 48 6.69 12.03 7.90
CA VAL A 48 7.86 11.65 7.10
C VAL A 48 7.38 11.56 5.66
N SER A 49 7.73 12.53 4.83
CA SER A 49 7.22 12.57 3.47
C SER A 49 8.26 12.90 2.42
N ARG A 50 8.22 12.18 1.28
CA ARG A 50 9.15 12.41 0.17
C ARG A 50 10.62 12.26 0.57
N CYS A 51 10.89 11.54 1.65
CA CYS A 51 12.24 11.24 2.08
C CYS A 51 12.78 10.06 1.27
N HIS A 52 14.10 9.99 1.13
CA HIS A 52 14.79 8.91 0.44
C HIS A 52 15.74 8.19 1.40
N PHE A 53 15.45 6.93 1.70
CA PHE A 53 16.27 6.06 2.53
C PHE A 53 17.06 5.12 1.61
N VAL A 54 18.38 5.17 1.66
CA VAL A 54 19.25 4.40 0.77
C VAL A 54 20.25 3.59 1.57
N ASN A 55 20.31 2.28 1.31
CA ASN A 55 21.26 1.37 1.91
C ASN A 55 21.27 1.43 3.45
N ASN A 56 20.08 1.61 4.04
CA ASN A 56 19.90 1.49 5.48
C ASN A 56 19.43 0.07 5.81
N HIS A 57 19.95 -0.51 6.89
CA HIS A 57 19.50 -1.83 7.32
C HIS A 57 18.07 -1.76 7.87
N TYR A 58 17.80 -0.86 8.82
CA TYR A 58 16.43 -0.48 9.23
C TYR A 58 16.17 0.95 8.78
N SER A 59 15.22 1.18 7.87
CA SER A 59 15.01 2.50 7.27
C SER A 59 14.22 3.44 8.19
N ILE A 60 13.02 3.04 8.61
CA ILE A 60 12.22 3.74 9.63
C ILE A 60 11.91 2.72 10.73
N TYR A 61 12.42 2.97 11.94
CA TYR A 61 12.23 2.07 13.08
C TYR A 61 11.76 2.84 14.32
N LEU A 62 10.51 2.61 14.74
CA LEU A 62 9.89 3.29 15.88
C LEU A 62 10.24 2.65 17.23
N ASN A 63 11.50 2.26 17.39
CA ASN A 63 12.08 1.41 18.44
C ASN A 63 11.92 1.86 19.91
N ASP A 64 11.37 3.05 20.14
CA ASP A 64 11.11 3.62 21.46
C ASP A 64 9.68 4.20 21.52
N GLY A 65 8.82 3.70 20.65
CA GLY A 65 7.43 4.08 20.51
C GLY A 65 7.17 5.31 19.63
N GLY A 66 5.89 5.62 19.51
CA GLY A 66 5.35 6.73 18.75
C GLY A 66 3.85 6.53 18.54
N GLU A 67 3.15 7.56 18.08
CA GLU A 67 1.72 7.41 17.75
C GLU A 67 1.32 8.44 16.69
N GLY A 68 0.42 8.06 15.78
CA GLY A 68 -0.19 9.02 14.86
C GLY A 68 0.76 9.56 13.80
N TRP A 69 1.69 8.74 13.29
CA TRP A 69 2.63 9.17 12.24
C TRP A 69 1.99 9.10 10.86
N TYR A 70 2.39 10.04 10.00
CA TYR A 70 2.02 10.11 8.59
C TYR A 70 3.27 9.89 7.74
N ILE A 71 3.46 8.66 7.25
CA ILE A 71 4.65 8.20 6.54
C ILE A 71 4.26 7.99 5.07
N VAL A 72 4.48 8.98 4.21
CA VAL A 72 3.94 8.95 2.84
C VAL A 72 4.88 9.43 1.75
N ASP A 73 4.74 8.89 0.54
CA ASP A 73 5.51 9.33 -0.63
C ASP A 73 7.04 9.16 -0.47
N ASN A 74 7.51 8.25 0.40
CA ASN A 74 8.94 8.01 0.59
C ASN A 74 9.47 6.95 -0.38
N VAL A 75 10.74 7.05 -0.75
CA VAL A 75 11.50 5.99 -1.42
C VAL A 75 12.39 5.31 -0.39
N ILE A 76 12.26 4.00 -0.26
CA ILE A 76 13.04 3.17 0.66
C ILE A 76 13.72 2.07 -0.16
N GLU A 77 15.05 2.11 -0.18
CA GLU A 77 15.91 1.10 -0.76
C GLU A 77 16.85 0.58 0.33
N GLY A 78 16.53 -0.56 0.94
CA GLY A 78 17.34 -1.17 1.99
C GLY A 78 18.63 -1.82 1.46
N ASP A 79 19.33 -2.54 2.33
CA ASP A 79 20.61 -3.19 2.03
C ASP A 79 20.49 -4.68 1.68
N ASN A 80 19.29 -5.27 1.74
CA ASN A 80 19.10 -6.69 1.43
C ASN A 80 19.31 -6.98 -0.07
N ILE A 81 19.68 -8.24 -0.32
CA ILE A 81 19.87 -8.77 -1.67
C ILE A 81 18.53 -9.35 -2.11
N PRO A 82 17.93 -8.83 -3.22
CA PRO A 82 16.72 -9.40 -3.79
C PRO A 82 16.82 -10.90 -4.03
N ASN A 83 15.68 -11.58 -4.03
CA ASN A 83 15.59 -13.02 -4.33
C ASN A 83 16.43 -13.92 -3.41
N THR A 84 16.68 -13.49 -2.18
CA THR A 84 17.33 -14.30 -1.13
C THR A 84 16.54 -14.22 0.15
N SER A 85 16.58 -15.28 0.97
CA SER A 85 15.95 -15.24 2.30
C SER A 85 16.82 -14.47 3.27
N ASN A 86 16.27 -13.42 3.88
CA ASN A 86 16.85 -12.73 5.03
C ASN A 86 15.73 -12.12 5.88
N PHE A 87 15.78 -12.34 7.19
CA PHE A 87 14.72 -11.99 8.17
C PHE A 87 15.07 -10.73 8.99
N SER A 88 15.99 -9.90 8.49
CA SER A 88 16.42 -8.70 9.18
C SER A 88 16.62 -7.57 8.19
N GLY A 89 16.11 -6.40 8.55
CA GLY A 89 16.37 -5.14 7.90
C GLY A 89 15.10 -4.53 7.33
N GLU A 90 14.33 -3.85 8.17
CA GLU A 90 12.97 -3.44 7.85
C GLU A 90 12.87 -2.14 7.05
N GLY A 91 11.85 -2.07 6.18
CA GLY A 91 11.46 -0.83 5.54
C GLY A 91 10.85 0.15 6.54
N ILE A 92 9.68 -0.20 7.08
CA ILE A 92 8.96 0.58 8.09
C ILE A 92 8.54 -0.35 9.22
N GLU A 93 9.31 -0.35 10.30
CA GLU A 93 9.01 -1.12 11.50
C GLU A 93 8.38 -0.22 12.56
N LEU A 94 7.13 -0.54 12.91
CA LEU A 94 6.32 0.28 13.79
C LEU A 94 6.52 -0.06 15.26
N ASP A 95 7.24 -1.12 15.61
CA ASP A 95 7.47 -1.53 17.00
C ASP A 95 6.19 -1.51 17.85
N HIS A 96 5.10 -2.06 17.30
CA HIS A 96 3.81 -2.17 17.97
C HIS A 96 3.23 -0.80 18.40
N THR A 97 3.32 0.19 17.52
CA THR A 97 2.72 1.52 17.70
C THR A 97 1.43 1.71 16.90
N SER A 98 0.67 2.77 17.19
CA SER A 98 -0.75 2.91 16.81
C SER A 98 -1.07 4.19 16.04
N GLY A 99 -2.18 4.16 15.29
CA GLY A 99 -2.76 5.36 14.67
C GLY A 99 -2.00 5.89 13.45
N HIS A 100 -1.13 5.08 12.84
CA HIS A 100 -0.30 5.51 11.72
C HIS A 100 -1.04 5.46 10.39
N THR A 101 -0.64 6.33 9.46
CA THR A 101 -0.95 6.23 8.04
C THR A 101 0.34 6.08 7.26
N ILE A 102 0.42 5.01 6.49
CA ILE A 102 1.59 4.60 5.72
C ILE A 102 1.12 4.42 4.29
N ALA A 103 1.40 5.40 3.44
CA ALA A 103 0.78 5.42 2.13
C ALA A 103 1.68 5.93 1.01
N TYR A 104 1.54 5.33 -0.17
CA TYR A 104 2.25 5.78 -1.37
C TYR A 104 3.77 5.76 -1.22
N ASN A 105 4.32 4.86 -0.39
CA ASN A 105 5.76 4.65 -0.31
C ASN A 105 6.18 3.62 -1.37
N THR A 106 7.38 3.81 -1.92
CA THR A 106 8.05 2.81 -2.74
C THR A 106 9.12 2.15 -1.88
N ILE A 107 8.98 0.84 -1.60
CA ILE A 107 9.82 0.11 -0.64
C ILE A 107 10.45 -1.09 -1.33
N SER A 108 11.77 -1.24 -1.23
CA SER A 108 12.47 -2.38 -1.79
C SER A 108 13.74 -2.74 -1.02
N ARG A 109 14.24 -3.97 -1.25
CA ARG A 109 15.52 -4.45 -0.69
C ARG A 109 15.57 -4.43 0.83
N VAL A 110 14.45 -4.78 1.45
CA VAL A 110 14.27 -4.90 2.91
C VAL A 110 13.85 -6.34 3.25
N ALA A 111 13.87 -6.72 4.52
CA ALA A 111 13.28 -7.99 4.99
C ALA A 111 11.78 -7.93 4.87
N ASP A 112 11.11 -7.17 5.74
CA ASP A 112 9.70 -6.87 5.64
C ASP A 112 9.48 -5.42 5.16
N GLY A 113 8.48 -5.24 4.29
CA GLY A 113 8.14 -3.92 3.77
C GLY A 113 7.62 -2.99 4.86
N ILE A 114 6.59 -3.43 5.57
CA ILE A 114 5.95 -2.71 6.69
C ILE A 114 5.61 -3.73 7.78
N SER A 115 6.04 -3.52 9.02
CA SER A 115 5.92 -4.52 10.07
C SER A 115 5.45 -3.98 11.43
N TYR A 116 4.89 -4.89 12.22
CA TYR A 116 4.53 -4.73 13.64
C TYR A 116 3.60 -3.56 13.97
N PRO A 117 2.46 -3.37 13.28
CA PRO A 117 1.45 -2.41 13.71
C PRO A 117 0.76 -2.90 14.99
N HIS A 118 0.42 -2.00 15.90
CA HIS A 118 -0.43 -2.35 17.04
C HIS A 118 -1.92 -2.17 16.72
N LYS A 119 -2.47 -0.96 16.61
CA LYS A 119 -3.89 -0.78 16.27
C LYS A 119 -4.15 0.50 15.48
N ASN A 120 -5.26 0.51 14.74
CA ASN A 120 -5.70 1.65 13.93
C ASN A 120 -4.62 2.12 12.93
N VAL A 121 -3.91 1.19 12.29
CA VAL A 121 -2.87 1.50 11.30
C VAL A 121 -3.40 1.29 9.88
N ASP A 122 -3.16 2.30 9.04
CA ASP A 122 -3.57 2.33 7.63
C ASP A 122 -2.36 2.19 6.72
N MET A 123 -2.37 1.16 5.87
CA MET A 123 -1.30 0.83 4.93
C MET A 123 -1.87 0.75 3.51
N PHE A 124 -1.68 1.77 2.68
CA PHE A 124 -2.32 1.79 1.37
C PHE A 124 -1.58 2.53 0.25
N GLY A 125 -1.82 2.12 -0.99
CA GLY A 125 -1.19 2.74 -2.14
C GLY A 125 0.32 2.51 -2.22
N ASN A 126 0.90 1.66 -1.37
CA ASN A 126 2.34 1.41 -1.37
C ASN A 126 2.72 0.49 -2.54
N GLU A 127 3.92 0.72 -3.08
CA GLU A 127 4.61 -0.19 -4.00
C GLU A 127 5.72 -0.88 -3.19
N ILE A 128 5.59 -2.18 -2.93
CA ILE A 128 6.55 -2.96 -2.15
C ILE A 128 7.09 -4.06 -3.05
N PHE A 129 8.40 -4.14 -3.23
CA PHE A 129 8.97 -5.16 -4.11
C PHE A 129 10.38 -5.61 -3.72
N ASP A 130 10.77 -6.79 -4.18
CA ASP A 130 12.11 -7.34 -3.99
C ASP A 130 12.49 -7.40 -2.49
N THR A 131 11.57 -7.88 -1.65
CA THR A 131 11.81 -8.09 -0.21
C THR A 131 12.34 -9.50 0.04
N SER A 132 13.15 -9.65 1.10
CA SER A 132 13.79 -10.91 1.46
C SER A 132 13.01 -11.77 2.46
N ASP A 133 11.95 -11.21 3.06
CA ASP A 133 10.96 -11.95 3.84
C ASP A 133 9.54 -11.61 3.37
N ASP A 134 8.78 -10.81 4.11
CA ASP A 134 7.36 -10.56 3.85
C ASP A 134 7.08 -9.19 3.24
N GLY A 135 5.89 -9.01 2.66
CA GLY A 135 5.45 -7.71 2.14
C GLY A 135 4.96 -6.78 3.26
N ILE A 136 3.96 -7.24 4.00
CA ILE A 136 3.37 -6.54 5.15
C ILE A 136 3.18 -7.53 6.29
N GLU A 137 3.65 -7.20 7.49
CA GLU A 137 3.37 -7.95 8.69
C GLU A 137 2.33 -7.25 9.57
N PHE A 138 1.22 -7.94 9.87
CA PHE A 138 0.28 -7.53 10.91
C PHE A 138 0.55 -8.17 12.28
N ASP A 139 1.71 -8.80 12.41
CA ASP A 139 2.12 -9.60 13.55
C ASP A 139 1.99 -8.82 14.86
N TYR A 140 1.45 -9.49 15.88
CA TYR A 140 1.16 -8.99 17.23
C TYR A 140 0.20 -7.80 17.33
N GLY A 141 -0.40 -7.37 16.22
CA GLY A 141 -1.35 -6.26 16.27
C GLY A 141 -2.71 -6.66 16.85
N HIS A 142 -3.49 -5.63 17.18
CA HIS A 142 -4.81 -5.71 17.78
C HIS A 142 -5.94 -5.41 16.79
N ALA A 143 -6.53 -4.22 16.81
CA ALA A 143 -7.76 -3.95 16.06
C ALA A 143 -7.56 -2.86 15.02
N ASN A 144 -8.32 -2.94 13.93
CA ASN A 144 -8.39 -1.94 12.86
C ASN A 144 -7.06 -1.68 12.15
N ASN A 145 -6.22 -2.70 12.01
CA ASN A 145 -5.11 -2.63 11.07
C ASN A 145 -5.64 -2.98 9.68
N ARG A 146 -5.30 -2.14 8.69
CA ARG A 146 -5.93 -2.12 7.37
C ARG A 146 -4.85 -2.00 6.30
N ALA A 147 -4.72 -3.02 5.45
CA ALA A 147 -3.89 -2.97 4.25
C ALA A 147 -4.80 -2.97 3.02
N TRP A 148 -4.81 -1.89 2.25
CA TRP A 148 -5.61 -1.86 1.04
C TRP A 148 -4.94 -1.18 -0.14
N LYS A 149 -5.27 -1.63 -1.36
CA LYS A 149 -4.72 -1.06 -2.58
C LYS A 149 -3.21 -0.90 -2.48
N ASN A 150 -2.48 -1.92 -2.04
CA ASN A 150 -1.03 -2.00 -2.19
C ASN A 150 -0.70 -2.88 -3.40
N ARG A 151 0.41 -2.60 -4.08
CA ARG A 151 1.02 -3.51 -5.04
C ARG A 151 2.31 -4.05 -4.45
N ILE A 152 2.31 -5.36 -4.26
CA ILE A 152 3.37 -6.08 -3.55
C ILE A 152 3.88 -7.17 -4.49
N SER A 153 5.15 -7.15 -4.87
CA SER A 153 5.70 -8.09 -5.86
C SER A 153 7.06 -8.62 -5.45
N ASN A 154 7.48 -9.74 -6.03
CA ASN A 154 8.84 -10.27 -5.84
C ASN A 154 9.23 -10.54 -4.37
N LEU A 155 8.27 -10.96 -3.55
CA LEU A 155 8.52 -11.30 -2.15
C LEU A 155 9.20 -12.66 -2.07
N PHE A 156 10.26 -12.77 -1.29
CA PHE A 156 10.95 -14.04 -1.16
C PHE A 156 10.18 -15.04 -0.31
N ASN A 157 9.56 -14.66 0.82
CA ASN A 157 8.87 -15.63 1.67
C ASN A 157 7.34 -15.50 1.61
N ASN A 158 6.73 -14.44 2.14
CA ASN A 158 5.27 -14.34 2.19
C ASN A 158 4.72 -13.00 1.71
N GLY A 159 3.43 -13.02 1.34
CA GLY A 159 2.65 -11.82 1.03
C GLY A 159 2.39 -10.94 2.23
N ILE A 160 1.40 -11.36 3.01
CA ILE A 160 0.90 -10.62 4.18
C ILE A 160 0.85 -11.58 5.37
N SER A 161 1.40 -11.20 6.52
CA SER A 161 1.48 -12.06 7.70
C SER A 161 0.50 -11.70 8.82
N PHE A 162 0.14 -12.74 9.59
CA PHE A 162 -0.81 -12.71 10.71
C PHE A 162 -0.29 -13.61 11.87
N GLN A 163 0.93 -13.40 12.34
CA GLN A 163 1.65 -14.32 13.21
C GLN A 163 2.23 -13.66 14.49
N PRO A 164 1.44 -13.55 15.57
CA PRO A 164 0.01 -13.83 15.69
C PRO A 164 -0.85 -12.58 15.43
N MET A 165 -2.17 -12.77 15.44
CA MET A 165 -3.14 -11.70 15.68
C MET A 165 -3.46 -11.63 17.19
N ASP A 166 -3.19 -10.49 17.82
CA ASP A 166 -3.51 -10.23 19.25
C ASP A 166 -4.90 -9.60 19.41
N GLY A 167 -5.54 -9.24 18.30
CA GLY A 167 -6.91 -8.77 18.24
C GLY A 167 -7.50 -8.80 16.84
N ALA A 168 -8.69 -8.24 16.73
CA ALA A 168 -9.47 -8.14 15.51
C ALA A 168 -10.40 -6.90 15.59
N PRO A 169 -10.95 -6.40 14.46
CA PRO A 169 -10.81 -6.93 13.10
C PRO A 169 -9.60 -6.38 12.34
N TYR A 170 -9.08 -7.18 11.40
CA TYR A 170 -8.14 -6.76 10.35
C TYR A 170 -8.81 -6.69 8.98
N TYR A 171 -8.21 -5.93 8.05
CA TYR A 171 -8.73 -5.75 6.70
C TYR A 171 -7.62 -5.83 5.67
N VAL A 172 -7.79 -6.71 4.68
CA VAL A 172 -6.90 -6.87 3.52
C VAL A 172 -7.76 -6.73 2.27
N LEU A 173 -7.73 -5.54 1.65
CA LEU A 173 -8.71 -5.15 0.64
C LEU A 173 -8.02 -4.67 -0.66
N PHE A 174 -8.42 -5.13 -1.85
CA PHE A 174 -7.93 -4.55 -3.12
C PHE A 174 -6.40 -4.60 -3.33
N ASN A 175 -5.67 -5.49 -2.64
CA ASN A 175 -4.23 -5.61 -2.82
C ASN A 175 -3.89 -6.52 -4.01
N GLN A 176 -2.85 -6.16 -4.75
CA GLN A 176 -2.17 -7.08 -5.65
C GLN A 176 -0.93 -7.60 -4.95
N VAL A 177 -0.77 -8.92 -4.86
CA VAL A 177 0.35 -9.56 -4.18
C VAL A 177 0.92 -10.69 -5.04
N ALA A 178 2.21 -10.63 -5.35
CA ALA A 178 2.93 -11.66 -6.09
C ALA A 178 4.17 -12.16 -5.30
N VAL A 179 4.18 -13.46 -4.98
CA VAL A 179 5.22 -14.11 -4.15
C VAL A 179 6.06 -15.08 -5.00
N LEU A 180 7.39 -14.98 -4.93
CA LEU A 180 8.32 -15.77 -5.77
C LEU A 180 8.51 -17.20 -5.26
N ASN A 181 8.64 -17.37 -3.94
CA ASN A 181 8.94 -18.68 -3.36
C ASN A 181 7.70 -19.31 -2.70
N SER A 182 7.95 -20.33 -1.88
CA SER A 182 7.09 -21.48 -1.61
C SER A 182 6.35 -21.44 -0.28
N GLN A 183 6.26 -20.29 0.39
CA GLN A 183 5.45 -20.22 1.61
C GLN A 183 4.00 -19.94 1.27
N SER A 184 3.55 -18.69 1.31
CA SER A 184 2.15 -18.36 1.02
C SER A 184 1.96 -16.87 0.75
N VAL A 185 0.90 -16.52 0.02
CA VAL A 185 0.45 -15.13 -0.09
C VAL A 185 -0.10 -14.60 1.24
N LEU A 186 -0.56 -15.49 2.12
CA LEU A 186 -0.92 -15.20 3.50
C LEU A 186 -0.14 -16.11 4.46
N LYS A 187 0.69 -15.54 5.34
CA LYS A 187 1.44 -16.30 6.36
C LYS A 187 0.58 -16.50 7.60
N LEU A 188 0.16 -17.75 7.82
CA LEU A 188 -0.68 -18.16 8.95
C LEU A 188 0.01 -19.27 9.76
N ARG A 189 0.75 -18.90 10.82
CA ARG A 189 1.47 -19.89 11.66
C ARG A 189 1.12 -19.90 13.15
N ASP A 190 0.56 -18.83 13.67
CA ASP A 190 0.08 -18.73 15.05
C ASP A 190 -1.30 -18.07 15.05
N ARG A 191 -1.96 -18.08 16.21
CA ARG A 191 -3.29 -17.51 16.51
C ARG A 191 -3.75 -16.46 15.50
N SER A 192 -4.83 -16.76 14.79
CA SER A 192 -5.61 -15.79 14.01
C SER A 192 -6.94 -15.49 14.71
N ASP A 193 -7.49 -14.31 14.45
CA ASP A 193 -8.86 -13.94 14.80
C ASP A 193 -9.55 -13.38 13.56
N ARG A 194 -10.56 -12.50 13.68
CA ARG A 194 -11.37 -12.09 12.53
C ARG A 194 -10.64 -11.11 11.61
N ALA A 195 -10.59 -11.45 10.33
CA ALA A 195 -10.15 -10.56 9.26
C ALA A 195 -11.16 -10.57 8.11
N LEU A 196 -11.31 -9.44 7.43
CA LEU A 196 -11.97 -9.34 6.13
C LEU A 196 -10.91 -9.31 5.04
N ILE A 197 -10.95 -10.30 4.14
CA ILE A 197 -10.01 -10.42 3.02
C ILE A 197 -10.84 -10.39 1.74
N THR A 198 -10.81 -9.27 1.02
CA THR A 198 -11.65 -9.13 -0.18
C THR A 198 -11.00 -8.35 -1.32
N HIS A 199 -11.37 -8.71 -2.54
CA HIS A 199 -10.85 -8.08 -3.76
C HIS A 199 -9.33 -8.12 -3.85
N ASN A 200 -8.64 -9.16 -3.38
CA ASN A 200 -7.20 -9.25 -3.57
C ASN A 200 -6.88 -10.13 -4.78
N THR A 201 -5.86 -9.75 -5.54
CA THR A 201 -5.26 -10.63 -6.56
C THR A 201 -3.98 -11.21 -5.97
N PHE A 202 -4.06 -12.47 -5.54
CA PHE A 202 -2.96 -13.23 -4.97
C PHE A 202 -2.35 -14.14 -6.03
N ILE A 203 -1.07 -13.95 -6.31
CA ILE A 203 -0.30 -14.76 -7.27
C ILE A 203 0.91 -15.33 -6.54
N ILE A 204 1.19 -16.61 -6.76
CA ILE A 204 2.40 -17.24 -6.22
C ILE A 204 2.94 -18.26 -7.20
N ASN A 205 4.25 -18.51 -7.13
CA ASN A 205 4.89 -19.58 -7.88
C ASN A 205 4.19 -20.95 -7.68
N SER A 206 3.77 -21.30 -6.46
CA SER A 206 3.01 -22.53 -6.20
C SER A 206 2.31 -22.47 -4.84
N GLY A 207 1.02 -22.78 -4.79
CA GLY A 207 0.25 -22.94 -3.56
C GLY A 207 -0.06 -21.63 -2.83
N PRO A 208 -1.07 -20.85 -3.27
CA PRO A 208 -1.39 -19.52 -2.74
C PRO A 208 -1.50 -19.47 -1.22
N MET A 209 -2.14 -20.46 -0.60
CA MET A 209 -2.31 -20.50 0.85
C MET A 209 -2.01 -21.89 1.40
N ALA A 210 -1.11 -21.96 2.36
CA ALA A 210 -0.87 -23.12 3.19
C ALA A 210 -0.80 -22.72 4.66
N SER A 211 -1.63 -23.36 5.48
CA SER A 211 -1.54 -23.25 6.94
C SER A 211 -1.43 -24.63 7.57
N GLY A 212 -0.53 -24.77 8.54
CA GLY A 212 -0.40 -25.99 9.34
C GLY A 212 -1.57 -26.24 10.29
N ALA A 213 -2.43 -25.23 10.50
CA ALA A 213 -3.58 -25.27 11.37
C ALA A 213 -4.80 -24.57 10.72
N ASN A 214 -5.91 -24.49 11.46
CA ASN A 214 -7.19 -24.01 10.96
C ASN A 214 -7.35 -22.47 11.03
N PHE A 215 -6.26 -21.72 10.92
CA PHE A 215 -6.27 -20.26 11.12
C PHE A 215 -7.13 -19.52 10.09
N LEU A 216 -7.27 -20.06 8.88
CA LEU A 216 -8.13 -19.47 7.85
C LEU A 216 -9.61 -19.43 8.28
N GLU A 217 -10.06 -20.40 9.09
CA GLU A 217 -11.46 -20.52 9.54
C GLU A 217 -11.93 -19.36 10.41
N ASN A 218 -11.07 -18.42 10.77
CA ASN A 218 -11.46 -17.22 11.52
C ASN A 218 -11.81 -16.03 10.60
N PHE A 219 -11.69 -16.17 9.28
CA PHE A 219 -11.81 -15.05 8.35
C PHE A 219 -13.12 -15.03 7.56
N GLU A 220 -13.45 -13.84 7.09
CA GLU A 220 -14.41 -13.59 6.02
C GLU A 220 -13.62 -13.31 4.74
N ILE A 221 -13.79 -14.15 3.72
CA ILE A 221 -12.98 -14.15 2.50
C ILE A 221 -13.93 -14.14 1.30
N LYS A 222 -13.87 -13.07 0.49
CA LYS A 222 -14.78 -12.90 -0.66
C LYS A 222 -14.14 -12.15 -1.81
N ASN A 223 -14.50 -12.47 -3.05
CA ASN A 223 -14.09 -11.73 -4.25
C ASN A 223 -12.57 -11.71 -4.51
N ASN A 224 -11.79 -12.66 -4.00
CA ASN A 224 -10.36 -12.73 -4.25
C ASN A 224 -10.03 -13.63 -5.45
N LEU A 225 -8.85 -13.42 -6.03
CA LEU A 225 -8.24 -14.34 -6.98
C LEU A 225 -7.05 -15.03 -6.31
N TRP A 226 -7.05 -16.36 -6.30
CA TRP A 226 -6.00 -17.22 -5.75
C TRP A 226 -5.32 -17.99 -6.88
N ILE A 227 -4.18 -17.48 -7.36
CA ILE A 227 -3.53 -17.96 -8.58
C ILE A 227 -2.22 -18.69 -8.25
N SER A 228 -2.20 -19.98 -8.52
CA SER A 228 -0.99 -20.80 -8.50
C SER A 228 -0.39 -20.90 -9.91
N ILE A 229 0.85 -20.42 -10.11
CA ILE A 229 1.53 -20.55 -11.42
C ILE A 229 1.84 -22.02 -11.74
N ASN A 230 2.33 -22.77 -10.75
CA ASN A 230 2.58 -24.20 -10.87
C ASN A 230 1.54 -25.03 -10.09
N ASP A 231 1.26 -26.22 -10.58
CA ASP A 231 0.30 -27.19 -10.03
C ASP A 231 0.45 -27.40 -8.51
N ARG A 232 -0.54 -26.95 -7.74
CA ARG A 232 -0.62 -27.13 -6.28
C ARG A 232 -2.03 -26.82 -5.80
N TYR A 233 -2.41 -27.31 -4.60
CA TYR A 233 -3.63 -26.88 -3.93
C TYR A 233 -3.74 -25.35 -3.94
N ALA A 234 -4.90 -24.81 -4.27
CA ALA A 234 -5.16 -23.39 -4.09
C ALA A 234 -5.10 -23.04 -2.60
N TRP A 235 -5.78 -23.84 -1.76
CA TRP A 235 -5.69 -23.77 -0.30
C TRP A 235 -5.34 -25.13 0.32
N GLU A 236 -4.39 -25.08 1.24
CA GLU A 236 -4.00 -26.17 2.12
C GLU A 236 -4.19 -25.77 3.59
N ASN A 237 -5.10 -26.47 4.29
CA ASN A 237 -5.28 -26.38 5.72
C ASN A 237 -4.87 -27.73 6.36
N GLY A 238 -3.93 -27.69 7.31
CA GLY A 238 -3.31 -28.87 7.91
C GLY A 238 -4.16 -29.59 8.96
N THR A 239 -5.09 -28.90 9.62
CA THR A 239 -5.95 -29.47 10.67
C THR A 239 -7.42 -29.41 10.28
N SER A 240 -8.17 -30.45 10.61
CA SER A 240 -9.62 -30.46 10.40
C SER A 240 -10.31 -29.93 11.65
N SER A 241 -11.09 -28.87 11.51
CA SER A 241 -12.02 -28.38 12.52
C SER A 241 -13.37 -28.04 11.87
N SER A 242 -14.40 -27.91 12.70
CA SER A 242 -15.67 -27.36 12.25
C SER A 242 -15.51 -25.86 12.03
N THR A 243 -15.98 -25.39 10.87
CA THR A 243 -16.20 -23.96 10.64
C THR A 243 -17.01 -23.37 11.79
N ASN A 244 -16.73 -22.11 12.11
CA ASN A 244 -17.38 -21.40 13.20
C ASN A 244 -18.10 -20.16 12.66
N TRP A 245 -18.78 -19.39 13.52
CA TRP A 245 -19.56 -18.23 13.10
C TRP A 245 -18.73 -17.10 12.45
N LYS A 246 -17.39 -17.14 12.55
CA LYS A 246 -16.47 -16.24 11.87
C LYS A 246 -16.12 -16.69 10.45
N THR A 247 -16.26 -17.98 10.15
CA THR A 247 -15.92 -18.55 8.85
C THR A 247 -16.98 -18.18 7.82
N ASP A 248 -16.61 -17.37 6.84
CA ASP A 248 -17.47 -17.02 5.71
C ASP A 248 -16.65 -16.85 4.44
N PHE A 249 -16.47 -17.95 3.70
CA PHE A 249 -15.77 -17.96 2.42
C PHE A 249 -16.77 -18.16 1.28
N ASP A 250 -16.82 -17.23 0.35
CA ASP A 250 -17.67 -17.34 -0.83
C ASP A 250 -17.26 -16.35 -1.92
N TYR A 251 -17.58 -16.66 -3.18
CA TYR A 251 -17.27 -15.82 -4.34
C TYR A 251 -15.76 -15.60 -4.58
N ASP A 252 -14.90 -16.58 -4.31
CA ASP A 252 -13.50 -16.50 -4.70
C ASP A 252 -13.24 -17.20 -6.05
N GLY A 253 -12.20 -16.75 -6.76
CA GLY A 253 -11.70 -17.36 -7.99
C GLY A 253 -10.40 -18.12 -7.73
N PHE A 254 -10.32 -19.38 -8.16
CA PHE A 254 -9.21 -20.27 -7.87
C PHE A 254 -8.55 -20.81 -9.12
N ASP A 255 -7.23 -20.75 -9.18
CA ASP A 255 -6.41 -21.44 -10.16
C ASP A 255 -5.37 -22.33 -9.45
N TRP A 256 -5.51 -23.64 -9.62
CA TRP A 256 -4.63 -24.67 -9.07
C TRP A 256 -3.87 -25.44 -10.17
N GLY A 257 -3.87 -24.92 -11.40
CA GLY A 257 -3.29 -25.56 -12.57
C GLY A 257 -3.94 -26.91 -12.88
N ASN A 258 -3.13 -27.89 -13.27
CA ASN A 258 -3.54 -29.27 -13.54
C ASN A 258 -3.44 -30.19 -12.32
N TYR A 259 -3.28 -29.62 -11.12
CA TYR A 259 -3.16 -30.43 -9.91
C TYR A 259 -4.45 -31.21 -9.65
N ALA A 260 -4.33 -32.46 -9.20
CA ALA A 260 -5.47 -33.38 -9.06
C ALA A 260 -6.51 -32.94 -8.00
N TYR A 261 -6.16 -31.99 -7.15
CA TYR A 261 -6.97 -31.55 -6.03
C TYR A 261 -6.88 -30.04 -5.84
N ALA A 262 -7.98 -29.32 -6.00
CA ALA A 262 -8.03 -27.89 -5.70
C ALA A 262 -7.74 -27.58 -4.22
N PHE A 263 -8.22 -28.43 -3.29
CA PHE A 263 -8.17 -28.14 -1.86
C PHE A 263 -7.65 -29.31 -1.03
N LYS A 264 -6.90 -28.98 0.02
CA LYS A 264 -6.60 -29.87 1.15
C LYS A 264 -7.19 -29.26 2.42
N TRP A 265 -8.03 -30.03 3.12
CA TRP A 265 -8.66 -29.57 4.37
C TRP A 265 -8.53 -30.60 5.48
N GLY A 266 -7.64 -30.33 6.42
CA GLY A 266 -7.21 -31.27 7.44
C GLY A 266 -6.15 -32.27 6.97
N SER A 267 -5.86 -33.23 7.84
CA SER A 267 -4.71 -34.14 7.69
C SER A 267 -4.78 -34.96 6.40
N SER A 268 -5.96 -35.50 6.05
CA SER A 268 -6.10 -36.47 4.97
C SER A 268 -7.14 -36.13 3.90
N ASN A 269 -8.02 -35.14 4.09
CA ASN A 269 -9.05 -34.85 3.09
C ASN A 269 -8.48 -34.04 1.93
N ARG A 270 -8.83 -34.46 0.72
CA ARG A 270 -8.43 -33.84 -0.54
C ARG A 270 -9.69 -33.71 -1.41
N TYR A 271 -9.94 -32.53 -1.92
CA TYR A 271 -11.11 -32.24 -2.75
C TYR A 271 -10.63 -31.90 -4.15
N VAL A 272 -11.20 -32.59 -5.14
CA VAL A 272 -10.80 -32.49 -6.54
C VAL A 272 -11.08 -31.11 -7.11
N ASP A 273 -12.16 -30.49 -6.67
CA ASP A 273 -12.68 -29.22 -7.19
C ASP A 273 -13.48 -28.46 -6.11
N ILE A 274 -14.03 -27.32 -6.50
CA ILE A 274 -14.88 -26.45 -5.66
C ILE A 274 -16.15 -27.18 -5.23
N PRO A 275 -16.96 -27.83 -6.12
CA PRO A 275 -18.13 -28.59 -5.70
C PRO A 275 -17.87 -29.64 -4.61
N ALA A 276 -16.75 -30.38 -4.69
CA ALA A 276 -16.37 -31.35 -3.67
C ALA A 276 -16.02 -30.68 -2.33
N PHE A 277 -15.33 -29.54 -2.37
CA PHE A 277 -15.04 -28.74 -1.18
C PHE A 277 -16.31 -28.17 -0.55
N THR A 278 -17.17 -27.52 -1.34
CA THR A 278 -18.47 -26.98 -0.91
C THR A 278 -19.36 -28.05 -0.29
N SER A 279 -19.43 -29.24 -0.89
CA SER A 279 -20.23 -30.35 -0.34
C SER A 279 -19.74 -30.80 1.04
N ALA A 280 -18.46 -30.65 1.32
CA ALA A 280 -17.84 -31.08 2.58
C ALA A 280 -17.84 -29.99 3.66
N THR A 281 -17.71 -28.72 3.28
CA THR A 281 -17.50 -27.59 4.22
C THR A 281 -18.66 -26.61 4.26
N GLY A 282 -19.52 -26.59 3.23
CA GLY A 282 -20.53 -25.56 3.01
C GLY A 282 -19.98 -24.21 2.56
N GLN A 283 -18.68 -24.09 2.29
CA GLN A 283 -18.01 -22.85 1.87
C GLN A 283 -17.86 -22.80 0.34
N GLU A 284 -17.58 -21.62 -0.21
CA GLU A 284 -17.34 -21.38 -1.64
C GLU A 284 -18.48 -21.87 -2.54
N SER A 285 -19.73 -21.67 -2.12
CA SER A 285 -20.91 -22.06 -2.90
C SER A 285 -21.03 -21.35 -4.26
N HIS A 286 -20.42 -20.17 -4.37
CA HIS A 286 -20.32 -19.36 -5.57
C HIS A 286 -18.88 -19.21 -6.07
N GLY A 287 -17.93 -19.97 -5.49
CA GLY A 287 -16.54 -19.96 -5.94
C GLY A 287 -16.42 -20.50 -7.37
N ILE A 288 -15.46 -19.96 -8.14
CA ILE A 288 -15.24 -20.35 -9.54
C ILE A 288 -13.80 -20.80 -9.79
N SER A 289 -13.64 -21.71 -10.75
CA SER A 289 -12.32 -22.03 -11.30
C SER A 289 -11.95 -20.97 -12.34
N VAL A 290 -10.74 -20.45 -12.24
CA VAL A 290 -10.15 -19.46 -13.15
C VAL A 290 -8.92 -20.08 -13.80
N ASN A 291 -8.64 -19.70 -15.05
CA ASN A 291 -7.40 -20.05 -15.73
C ASN A 291 -6.63 -18.77 -16.05
N HIS A 292 -5.50 -18.58 -15.37
CA HIS A 292 -4.70 -17.36 -15.49
C HIS A 292 -4.15 -17.11 -16.90
N GLU A 293 -3.82 -18.15 -17.67
CA GLU A 293 -3.35 -18.01 -19.06
C GLU A 293 -4.42 -17.39 -19.96
N THR A 294 -5.69 -17.71 -19.69
CA THR A 294 -6.82 -17.16 -20.43
C THR A 294 -7.33 -15.83 -19.86
N CYS A 295 -7.15 -15.59 -18.56
CA CYS A 295 -7.70 -14.44 -17.86
C CYS A 295 -6.80 -13.22 -17.82
N PHE A 296 -5.48 -13.37 -17.93
CA PHE A 296 -4.52 -12.26 -17.96
C PHE A 296 -3.80 -12.21 -19.31
N ASP A 297 -3.43 -11.01 -19.78
CA ASP A 297 -2.58 -10.87 -20.99
C ASP A 297 -1.20 -11.48 -20.77
N THR A 298 -0.63 -11.21 -19.60
CA THR A 298 0.61 -11.79 -19.12
C THR A 298 0.66 -11.61 -17.61
N LEU A 299 1.18 -12.60 -16.89
CA LEU A 299 1.58 -12.43 -15.49
C LEU A 299 3.02 -11.94 -15.34
N GLY A 300 3.71 -11.73 -16.47
CA GLY A 300 4.99 -11.04 -16.52
C GLY A 300 6.09 -11.76 -15.74
N TYR A 301 6.18 -13.08 -15.75
CA TYR A 301 7.28 -13.78 -15.08
C TYR A 301 8.33 -14.28 -16.06
N THR A 302 9.59 -14.37 -15.62
CA THR A 302 10.67 -15.03 -16.38
C THR A 302 10.95 -16.39 -15.75
N PRO A 303 10.49 -17.50 -16.35
CA PRO A 303 10.82 -18.82 -15.83
C PRO A 303 12.25 -19.22 -16.19
N SER A 304 13.07 -19.58 -15.19
CA SER A 304 14.28 -20.38 -15.44
C SER A 304 14.01 -21.82 -15.02
N SER A 305 14.07 -22.75 -15.97
CA SER A 305 14.03 -24.20 -15.71
C SER A 305 12.91 -24.74 -14.79
N GLY A 306 11.76 -24.05 -14.69
CA GLY A 306 10.62 -24.45 -13.85
C GLY A 306 10.43 -23.65 -12.55
N THR A 307 11.23 -22.62 -12.29
CA THR A 307 11.02 -21.65 -11.19
C THR A 307 10.73 -20.26 -11.73
N VAL A 308 9.80 -19.54 -11.08
CA VAL A 308 9.62 -18.09 -11.30
C VAL A 308 10.76 -17.35 -10.58
N ASP A 309 11.67 -16.75 -11.32
CA ASP A 309 12.82 -16.03 -10.74
C ASP A 309 12.48 -14.58 -10.38
N SER A 310 11.53 -13.99 -11.12
CA SER A 310 10.96 -12.67 -10.84
C SER A 310 9.63 -12.51 -11.56
N PHE A 311 8.76 -11.69 -10.98
CA PHE A 311 7.63 -11.07 -11.64
C PHE A 311 8.01 -9.65 -12.09
N LEU A 312 7.52 -9.25 -13.26
CA LEU A 312 7.50 -7.87 -13.70
C LEU A 312 6.58 -7.09 -12.78
N ILE A 313 7.03 -5.90 -12.38
CA ILE A 313 6.21 -4.95 -11.64
C ILE A 313 5.21 -4.34 -12.61
N GLN A 314 3.98 -4.85 -12.60
CA GLN A 314 2.91 -4.48 -13.51
C GLN A 314 1.55 -4.59 -12.83
N TYR A 315 0.49 -4.15 -13.51
CA TYR A 315 -0.89 -4.42 -13.08
C TYR A 315 -1.34 -5.78 -13.64
N TYR A 316 -1.84 -6.66 -12.80
CA TYR A 316 -2.51 -7.90 -13.19
C TYR A 316 -3.99 -7.63 -13.41
N THR A 317 -4.31 -7.06 -14.57
CA THR A 317 -5.69 -6.77 -14.98
C THR A 317 -6.31 -7.95 -15.72
N LEU A 318 -7.61 -8.18 -15.48
CA LEU A 318 -8.36 -9.19 -16.20
C LEU A 318 -8.59 -8.76 -17.66
N LYS A 319 -8.49 -9.73 -18.58
CA LYS A 319 -9.07 -9.59 -19.91
C LYS A 319 -10.59 -9.53 -19.78
N ALA A 320 -11.23 -8.72 -20.62
CA ALA A 320 -12.69 -8.61 -20.66
C ALA A 320 -13.43 -9.93 -20.92
N SER A 321 -12.76 -10.94 -21.48
CA SER A 321 -13.31 -12.29 -21.71
C SER A 321 -13.14 -13.25 -20.54
N CYS A 322 -12.45 -12.86 -19.46
CA CYS A 322 -12.24 -13.71 -18.31
C CYS A 322 -13.57 -13.97 -17.59
N ASN A 323 -13.76 -15.19 -17.09
CA ASN A 323 -14.95 -15.55 -16.32
C ASN A 323 -14.97 -14.98 -14.89
N ALA A 324 -13.89 -14.31 -14.47
CA ALA A 324 -13.80 -13.58 -13.21
C ALA A 324 -14.33 -12.13 -13.31
N VAL A 325 -14.64 -11.66 -14.52
CA VAL A 325 -15.36 -10.39 -14.74
C VAL A 325 -16.85 -10.59 -14.37
N ASP A 326 -17.46 -9.64 -13.69
CA ASP A 326 -18.86 -9.69 -13.22
C ASP A 326 -19.18 -10.92 -12.33
N ALA A 327 -18.20 -11.46 -11.60
CA ALA A 327 -18.34 -12.72 -10.87
C ALA A 327 -18.33 -12.59 -9.34
N GLY A 328 -18.07 -11.41 -8.80
CA GLY A 328 -18.05 -11.16 -7.36
C GLY A 328 -19.42 -10.85 -6.76
N THR A 329 -19.43 -10.64 -5.45
CA THR A 329 -20.60 -10.21 -4.68
C THR A 329 -20.47 -8.77 -4.19
N THR A 330 -21.58 -8.05 -4.10
CA THR A 330 -21.60 -6.69 -3.57
C THR A 330 -21.43 -6.69 -2.04
N LEU A 331 -20.47 -5.90 -1.56
CA LEU A 331 -20.14 -5.67 -0.17
C LEU A 331 -20.37 -4.19 0.13
N PRO A 332 -21.44 -3.84 0.88
CA PRO A 332 -21.80 -2.45 1.13
C PRO A 332 -20.63 -1.65 1.73
N ASN A 333 -20.36 -0.47 1.18
CA ASN A 333 -19.26 0.43 1.55
C ASN A 333 -17.85 -0.07 1.22
N ILE A 334 -17.70 -1.21 0.54
CA ILE A 334 -16.41 -1.76 0.14
C ILE A 334 -16.22 -1.69 -1.37
N ASN A 335 -17.21 -2.14 -2.14
CA ASN A 335 -17.14 -2.24 -3.60
C ASN A 335 -18.40 -1.68 -4.29
N ASP A 336 -19.03 -0.65 -3.70
CA ASP A 336 -20.30 -0.08 -4.21
C ASP A 336 -20.20 0.43 -5.65
N GLU A 337 -18.99 0.76 -6.10
CA GLU A 337 -18.74 1.21 -7.45
C GLU A 337 -18.05 0.09 -8.26
N PHE A 338 -18.80 -0.58 -9.12
CA PHE A 338 -18.31 -1.52 -10.14
C PHE A 338 -18.97 -1.24 -11.51
N ASN A 339 -18.44 -1.80 -12.57
CA ASN A 339 -19.01 -1.77 -13.92
C ASN A 339 -19.75 -3.10 -14.17
N GLY A 340 -20.72 -3.12 -15.09
CA GLY A 340 -21.40 -4.37 -15.44
C GLY A 340 -22.51 -4.78 -14.48
N MET A 341 -22.64 -6.08 -14.24
CA MET A 341 -23.71 -6.70 -13.45
C MET A 341 -23.30 -7.00 -12.00
N ALA A 342 -22.01 -7.18 -11.75
CA ALA A 342 -21.45 -7.48 -10.43
C ALA A 342 -19.99 -7.01 -10.38
N PRO A 343 -19.39 -6.83 -9.20
CA PRO A 343 -17.98 -6.46 -9.12
C PRO A 343 -17.08 -7.59 -9.64
N ASP A 344 -15.96 -7.25 -10.28
CA ASP A 344 -14.97 -8.23 -10.74
C ASP A 344 -14.25 -8.88 -9.54
N LEU A 345 -13.83 -10.14 -9.69
CA LEU A 345 -12.95 -10.76 -8.70
C LEU A 345 -11.54 -10.15 -8.77
N GLY A 346 -10.87 -10.06 -7.63
CA GLY A 346 -9.51 -9.55 -7.52
C GLY A 346 -9.42 -8.03 -7.34
N ALA A 347 -8.21 -7.49 -7.52
CA ALA A 347 -7.84 -6.14 -7.12
C ALA A 347 -8.34 -5.02 -8.03
N TYR A 348 -8.69 -5.33 -9.28
CA TYR A 348 -9.00 -4.32 -10.29
C TYR A 348 -10.31 -4.61 -10.99
N GLU A 349 -11.14 -3.58 -11.02
CA GLU A 349 -12.38 -3.55 -11.79
C GLU A 349 -12.08 -3.23 -13.26
N THR A 350 -12.56 -4.07 -14.17
CA THR A 350 -12.36 -3.92 -15.61
C THR A 350 -12.98 -2.62 -16.11
N GLY A 351 -12.19 -1.86 -16.89
CA GLY A 351 -12.63 -0.60 -17.47
C GLY A 351 -12.65 0.59 -16.49
N LYS A 352 -12.22 0.42 -15.23
CA LYS A 352 -12.00 1.54 -14.32
C LYS A 352 -10.55 2.04 -14.34
N PRO A 353 -10.31 3.30 -13.92
CA PRO A 353 -8.96 3.80 -13.71
C PRO A 353 -8.20 2.92 -12.71
N LEU A 354 -6.97 2.57 -13.05
CA LEU A 354 -6.09 1.82 -12.17
C LEU A 354 -5.62 2.72 -11.00
N PRO A 355 -5.48 2.17 -9.78
CA PRO A 355 -4.96 2.94 -8.65
C PRO A 355 -3.50 3.31 -8.87
N HIS A 356 -3.08 4.44 -8.30
CA HIS A 356 -1.66 4.82 -8.24
C HIS A 356 -0.96 4.08 -7.10
N TYR A 357 0.25 3.60 -7.33
CA TYR A 357 1.11 2.93 -6.35
C TYR A 357 2.45 3.63 -6.21
N GLY A 358 3.03 3.55 -5.01
CA GLY A 358 4.31 4.16 -4.70
C GLY A 358 4.27 5.68 -4.73
N VAL A 359 5.44 6.30 -4.80
CA VAL A 359 5.58 7.76 -4.70
C VAL A 359 4.70 8.46 -5.72
N ARG A 360 3.84 9.36 -5.24
CA ARG A 360 3.02 10.20 -6.13
C ARG A 360 3.86 11.30 -6.77
N PRO A 361 3.53 11.70 -8.01
CA PRO A 361 4.16 12.83 -8.66
C PRO A 361 4.32 14.04 -7.73
N PHE A 362 5.41 14.74 -7.94
CA PHE A 362 5.74 15.99 -7.28
C PHE A 362 6.15 16.97 -8.35
N CYS A 363 5.91 18.26 -8.12
CA CYS A 363 6.53 19.30 -8.92
C CYS A 363 8.02 19.32 -8.57
N GLU A 364 8.82 18.53 -9.30
CA GLU A 364 10.28 18.43 -9.12
C GLU A 364 10.93 19.82 -9.18
N ASP A 365 10.41 20.68 -10.05
CA ASP A 365 10.81 22.09 -10.15
C ASP A 365 9.69 23.00 -9.63
N GLN A 366 9.71 23.30 -8.34
CA GLN A 366 8.88 24.40 -7.81
C GLN A 366 9.44 25.74 -8.29
N GLU A 367 8.77 26.37 -9.24
CA GLU A 367 9.11 27.71 -9.64
C GLU A 367 8.62 28.72 -8.59
N ILE A 368 9.49 29.63 -8.17
CA ILE A 368 9.11 30.73 -7.30
C ILE A 368 8.39 31.77 -8.15
N ASN A 369 7.09 31.95 -7.87
CA ASN A 369 6.27 32.95 -8.53
C ASN A 369 5.91 34.07 -7.55
N THR A 370 6.78 35.08 -7.51
CA THR A 370 6.66 36.22 -6.60
C THR A 370 5.79 37.31 -7.23
N TRP A 371 4.90 37.88 -6.43
CA TRP A 371 4.18 39.08 -6.83
C TRP A 371 5.16 40.26 -7.00
N ILE A 372 5.21 40.83 -8.19
CA ILE A 372 5.99 42.02 -8.55
C ILE A 372 5.10 43.18 -9.02
N GLY A 373 3.78 43.02 -8.91
CA GLY A 373 2.79 44.01 -9.27
C GLY A 373 2.64 45.17 -8.27
N PRO A 374 1.61 46.01 -8.44
CA PRO A 374 1.31 47.11 -7.52
C PRO A 374 1.15 46.66 -6.07
N SER A 375 1.35 47.59 -5.13
CA SER A 375 1.19 47.32 -3.69
C SER A 375 -0.23 46.94 -3.28
N ASN A 376 -1.23 47.12 -4.15
CA ASN A 376 -2.61 46.71 -3.93
C ASN A 376 -3.29 46.42 -5.26
N SER A 377 -3.50 45.15 -5.61
CA SER A 377 -4.15 44.73 -6.87
C SER A 377 -4.79 43.35 -6.74
N TYR A 378 -5.43 42.90 -7.82
CA TYR A 378 -6.00 41.56 -7.92
C TYR A 378 -5.02 40.56 -8.56
N TRP A 379 -5.06 39.33 -8.05
CA TRP A 379 -4.25 38.17 -8.43
C TRP A 379 -4.23 37.93 -9.95
N HIS A 380 -5.37 38.15 -10.60
CA HIS A 380 -5.60 37.89 -12.03
C HIS A 380 -5.51 39.13 -12.92
N ASP A 381 -5.17 40.32 -12.39
CA ASP A 381 -5.20 41.58 -13.17
C ASP A 381 -4.21 41.55 -14.36
N GLN A 382 -2.98 41.08 -14.13
CA GLN A 382 -1.92 41.00 -15.15
C GLN A 382 -1.00 39.83 -14.85
N ALA A 383 -0.74 38.97 -15.85
CA ALA A 383 0.29 37.94 -15.77
C ALA A 383 1.69 38.54 -15.49
N ALA A 384 1.95 39.76 -15.97
CA ALA A 384 3.18 40.50 -15.73
C ALA A 384 3.35 41.01 -14.28
N TYR A 385 2.33 40.89 -13.42
CA TYR A 385 2.46 41.17 -11.98
C TYR A 385 3.08 40.02 -11.19
N TRP A 386 3.49 38.97 -11.89
CA TRP A 386 4.10 37.77 -11.34
C TRP A 386 5.49 37.60 -11.94
N SER A 387 6.47 37.15 -11.15
CA SER A 387 7.88 37.08 -11.56
C SER A 387 8.12 36.15 -12.75
N LEU A 388 7.26 35.15 -12.96
CA LEU A 388 7.32 34.25 -14.10
C LEU A 388 6.57 34.78 -15.33
N ASN A 389 6.03 36.00 -15.27
CA ASN A 389 5.21 36.61 -16.31
C ASN A 389 4.00 35.72 -16.71
N ARG A 390 3.49 34.96 -15.75
CA ARG A 390 2.30 34.09 -15.84
C ARG A 390 1.63 34.02 -14.47
N LEU A 391 0.32 33.78 -14.47
CA LEU A 391 -0.41 33.52 -13.22
C LEU A 391 0.16 32.30 -12.50
N PRO A 392 0.12 32.28 -11.15
CA PRO A 392 0.46 31.11 -10.37
C PRO A 392 -0.28 29.85 -10.82
N ALA A 393 0.47 28.77 -11.02
CA ALA A 393 -0.04 27.45 -11.36
C ALA A 393 0.14 26.48 -10.19
N VAL A 394 -0.44 25.27 -10.30
CA VAL A 394 -0.45 24.23 -9.25
C VAL A 394 0.93 23.79 -8.75
N CYS A 395 2.01 24.09 -9.48
CA CYS A 395 3.40 23.79 -9.09
C CYS A 395 4.17 24.97 -8.50
N ASP A 396 3.60 26.17 -8.45
CA ASP A 396 4.36 27.36 -8.08
C ASP A 396 4.46 27.50 -6.56
N HIS A 397 5.65 27.90 -6.09
CA HIS A 397 5.81 28.52 -4.78
C HIS A 397 5.42 29.99 -4.89
N VAL A 398 4.23 30.33 -4.41
CA VAL A 398 3.68 31.68 -4.52
C VAL A 398 4.19 32.55 -3.39
N VAL A 399 4.81 33.69 -3.73
CA VAL A 399 5.34 34.63 -2.74
C VAL A 399 4.61 35.96 -2.83
N ILE A 400 4.00 36.38 -1.71
CA ILE A 400 3.43 37.71 -1.52
C ILE A 400 4.44 38.54 -0.71
N PRO A 401 5.16 39.48 -1.33
CA PRO A 401 6.24 40.17 -0.67
C PRO A 401 5.73 41.22 0.32
N SER A 402 6.65 41.65 1.18
CA SER A 402 6.39 42.66 2.21
C SER A 402 5.77 43.94 1.60
N GLY A 403 4.70 44.46 2.20
CA GLY A 403 4.04 45.69 1.75
C GLY A 403 3.12 45.56 0.53
N SER A 404 2.87 44.34 0.04
CA SER A 404 1.92 44.07 -1.03
C SER A 404 0.60 43.51 -0.50
N ALA A 405 -0.52 43.96 -1.04
CA ALA A 405 -1.86 43.43 -0.82
C ALA A 405 -2.42 42.83 -2.11
N VAL A 406 -2.40 41.51 -2.22
CA VAL A 406 -2.89 40.76 -3.39
C VAL A 406 -4.27 40.20 -3.07
N LYS A 407 -5.22 40.36 -4.01
CA LYS A 407 -6.62 39.97 -3.80
C LYS A 407 -7.09 38.95 -4.82
N ILE A 408 -7.78 37.90 -4.39
CA ILE A 408 -8.51 37.00 -5.28
C ILE A 408 -9.95 37.48 -5.32
N LYS A 409 -10.43 37.86 -6.50
CA LYS A 409 -11.74 38.49 -6.68
C LYS A 409 -12.87 37.48 -6.48
N MET A 410 -14.07 37.99 -6.25
CA MET A 410 -15.28 37.16 -6.20
C MET A 410 -15.41 36.25 -7.42
N GLY A 411 -15.46 34.94 -7.18
CA GLY A 411 -15.64 33.90 -8.21
C GLY A 411 -14.37 33.47 -8.94
N GLU A 412 -13.21 34.01 -8.55
CA GLU A 412 -11.90 33.58 -9.06
C GLU A 412 -11.25 32.55 -8.14
N THR A 413 -10.37 31.74 -8.73
CA THR A 413 -9.54 30.78 -8.00
C THR A 413 -8.07 31.07 -8.28
N GLY A 414 -7.31 31.47 -7.26
CA GLY A 414 -5.85 31.48 -7.33
C GLY A 414 -5.32 30.07 -7.09
N GLU A 415 -4.27 29.68 -7.81
CA GLU A 415 -3.65 28.35 -7.68
C GLU A 415 -2.20 28.45 -7.19
N GLY A 416 -1.72 27.41 -6.52
CA GLY A 416 -0.34 27.33 -6.05
C GLY A 416 -0.05 26.00 -5.36
N TYR A 417 1.23 25.66 -5.22
CA TYR A 417 1.65 24.52 -4.41
C TYR A 417 1.89 24.92 -2.96
N THR A 418 2.68 25.98 -2.76
CA THR A 418 2.95 26.57 -1.44
C THR A 418 2.79 28.08 -1.47
N LEU A 419 2.52 28.69 -0.32
CA LEU A 419 2.30 30.13 -0.19
C LEU A 419 3.21 30.69 0.91
N GLU A 420 4.01 31.69 0.56
CA GLU A 420 4.71 32.55 1.51
C GLU A 420 4.06 33.94 1.50
N VAL A 421 3.61 34.41 2.67
CA VAL A 421 3.22 35.80 2.87
C VAL A 421 4.25 36.45 3.78
N GLN A 422 5.09 37.30 3.20
CA GLN A 422 6.16 37.96 3.92
C GLN A 422 5.62 39.01 4.91
N SER A 423 6.48 39.47 5.81
CA SER A 423 6.10 40.44 6.85
C SER A 423 5.40 41.68 6.28
N GLY A 424 4.15 41.92 6.70
CA GLY A 424 3.34 43.04 6.22
C GLY A 424 2.77 42.88 4.80
N GLY A 425 2.99 41.73 4.14
CA GLY A 425 2.23 41.30 2.98
C GLY A 425 0.82 40.84 3.38
N ILE A 426 -0.14 40.93 2.45
CA ILE A 426 -1.53 40.56 2.67
C ILE A 426 -2.03 39.79 1.44
N LEU A 427 -2.60 38.60 1.66
CA LEU A 427 -3.43 37.91 0.68
C LEU A 427 -4.89 37.95 1.16
N LEU A 428 -5.79 38.48 0.33
CA LEU A 428 -7.23 38.55 0.62
C LEU A 428 -8.01 37.74 -0.40
N THR A 429 -8.96 36.94 0.04
CA THR A 429 -9.99 36.36 -0.82
C THR A 429 -11.29 37.13 -0.61
N GLU A 430 -11.88 37.65 -1.69
CA GLU A 430 -13.23 38.21 -1.64
C GLU A 430 -14.27 37.09 -1.48
N THR A 431 -15.53 37.45 -1.26
CA THR A 431 -16.65 36.49 -1.18
C THR A 431 -16.61 35.51 -2.36
N THR A 432 -16.65 34.21 -2.11
CA THR A 432 -16.50 33.12 -3.11
C THR A 432 -15.20 33.12 -3.94
N GLY A 433 -14.24 34.02 -3.69
CA GLY A 433 -12.88 33.89 -4.18
C GLY A 433 -12.15 32.77 -3.42
N GLN A 434 -11.40 31.94 -4.14
CA GLN A 434 -10.74 30.76 -3.56
C GLN A 434 -9.24 30.81 -3.79
N LEU A 435 -8.48 30.39 -2.79
CA LEU A 435 -7.09 29.98 -2.99
C LEU A 435 -7.07 28.46 -2.97
N ARG A 436 -6.72 27.85 -4.10
CA ARG A 436 -6.56 26.41 -4.25
C ARG A 436 -5.08 26.07 -4.13
N MET A 437 -4.68 25.74 -2.91
CA MET A 437 -3.37 25.14 -2.67
C MET A 437 -3.50 23.64 -2.93
N VAL A 438 -3.11 23.21 -4.12
CA VAL A 438 -3.28 21.83 -4.57
C VAL A 438 -1.98 21.08 -4.41
N LYS A 439 -2.05 19.87 -3.86
CA LYS A 439 -1.01 18.88 -4.08
C LYS A 439 -1.05 18.51 -5.58
N PRO A 440 0.07 18.59 -6.31
CA PRO A 440 0.12 18.15 -7.71
C PRO A 440 -0.27 16.69 -7.86
#